data_AF-A0A377HXS3-F1
#
_entry.id   AF-A0A377HXS3-F1
#
_cell.length_a   1.000
_cell.length_b   1.000
_cell.length_c   1.000
_cell.angle_alpha   90.00
_cell.angle_beta   90.00
_cell.angle_gamma   90.00
#
_symmetry.space_group_name_H-M   'P 1'
#
loop_
_entity.id
_entity.type
_entity.pdbx_description
1 polymer ?
#
loop_
_entity_poly.entity_id
_entity_poly.type
_entity_poly.pdbx_seq_one_letter_code
_entity_poly.pdbx_strand_id
1 'polypeptide(L)'
;MAKLAKPLSDKALKALKATGKNVTLYDGQGLQIVVTIYGKKTWRFTYHFDGKRKLLTLGNYPDISLALARELASQKRALLAQGIDPQEHAKEQRRERERNITVKELAILWHTKNHSVID
;
A
#
# COMPACT_ATOMS: atom_id res chain seq x y z
N MET A 1 21.02 17.33 -12.41
CA MET A 1 20.92 17.39 -10.93
C MET A 1 19.50 17.01 -10.53
N ALA A 2 19.30 15.93 -9.76
CA ALA A 2 17.96 15.55 -9.29
C ALA A 2 17.46 16.58 -8.28
N LYS A 3 16.30 17.20 -8.54
CA LYS A 3 15.67 18.13 -7.59
C LYS A 3 15.23 17.30 -6.37
N LEU A 4 15.88 17.48 -5.21
CA LEU A 4 15.41 16.84 -3.96
C LEU A 4 14.02 17.38 -3.65
N ALA A 5 13.04 16.50 -3.53
CA ALA A 5 11.72 16.87 -3.00
C ALA A 5 11.89 17.28 -1.54
N LYS A 6 11.29 18.42 -1.15
CA LYS A 6 11.25 18.83 0.27
C LYS A 6 10.43 17.78 1.04
N PRO A 7 11.01 17.09 2.04
CA PRO A 7 10.28 16.08 2.80
C PRO A 7 9.02 16.66 3.45
N LEU A 8 7.93 15.89 3.42
CA LEU A 8 6.68 16.28 4.05
C LEU A 8 6.80 16.16 5.58
N SER A 9 5.93 16.89 6.27
CA SER A 9 5.76 16.80 7.72
C SER A 9 4.30 16.53 8.05
N ASP A 10 4.05 15.76 9.12
CA ASP A 10 2.69 15.42 9.53
C ASP A 10 1.87 16.68 9.87
N LYS A 11 2.50 17.68 10.49
CA LYS A 11 1.87 19.00 10.74
C LYS A 11 1.39 19.67 9.46
N ALA A 12 2.19 19.66 8.40
CA ALA A 12 1.81 20.23 7.12
C ALA A 12 0.67 19.44 6.46
N LEU A 13 0.67 18.11 6.59
CA LEU A 13 -0.38 17.25 6.05
C LEU A 13 -1.72 17.43 6.76
N LYS A 14 -1.72 17.58 8.09
CA LYS A 14 -2.92 17.89 8.88
C LYS A 14 -3.51 19.24 8.50
N ALA A 15 -2.65 20.24 8.31
CA ALA A 15 -3.08 21.58 7.91
C ALA A 15 -3.55 21.66 6.45
N LEU A 16 -3.30 20.62 5.64
CA LEU A 16 -3.60 20.64 4.21
C LEU A 16 -5.11 20.51 3.96
N LYS A 17 -5.70 21.58 3.42
CA LYS A 17 -7.11 21.66 3.03
C LYS A 17 -7.29 21.37 1.55
N ALA A 18 -8.52 21.02 1.17
CA ALA A 18 -8.94 20.97 -0.22
C ALA A 18 -8.74 22.34 -0.89
N THR A 19 -8.13 22.36 -2.06
CA THR A 19 -7.84 23.59 -2.83
C THR A 19 -8.74 23.73 -4.07
N GLY A 20 -9.78 22.89 -4.19
CA GLY A 20 -10.63 22.82 -5.39
C GLY A 20 -9.94 22.20 -6.62
N LYS A 21 -8.68 21.76 -6.49
CA LYS A 21 -7.91 21.05 -7.52
C LYS A 21 -7.21 19.85 -6.92
N ASN A 22 -6.94 18.83 -7.74
CA ASN A 22 -6.11 17.70 -7.30
C ASN A 22 -4.66 18.17 -7.19
N VAL A 23 -4.06 18.00 -6.02
CA VAL A 23 -2.67 18.38 -5.75
C VAL A 23 -1.86 17.13 -5.41
N THR A 24 -0.67 17.01 -6.00
CA THR A 24 0.29 15.95 -5.62
C THR A 24 1.46 16.59 -4.89
N LEU A 25 1.74 16.12 -3.68
CA LEU A 25 2.89 16.52 -2.89
C LEU A 25 3.87 15.36 -2.82
N TYR A 26 5.16 15.64 -2.99
CA TYR A 26 6.22 14.64 -3.05
C TYR A 26 6.97 14.61 -1.72
N ASP A 27 7.11 13.43 -1.13
CA ASP A 27 7.96 13.22 0.05
C ASP A 27 9.39 12.82 -0.32
N GLY A 28 9.59 12.38 -1.57
CA GLY A 28 10.86 11.92 -2.11
C GLY A 28 10.93 10.40 -2.22
N GLN A 29 11.98 9.91 -2.88
CA GLN A 29 12.24 8.46 -3.04
C GLN A 29 11.06 7.68 -3.66
N GLY A 30 10.28 8.33 -4.52
CA GLY A 30 9.08 7.76 -5.15
C GLY A 30 7.79 7.88 -4.33
N LEU A 31 7.86 8.26 -3.05
CA LEU A 31 6.69 8.47 -2.19
C LEU A 31 6.06 9.85 -2.47
N GLN A 32 4.74 9.85 -2.63
CA GLN A 32 3.93 11.04 -2.84
C GLN A 32 2.56 10.87 -2.16
N ILE A 33 1.91 11.99 -1.86
CA ILE A 33 0.50 12.02 -1.43
C ILE A 33 -0.31 12.83 -2.43
N VAL A 34 -1.45 12.28 -2.81
CA VAL A 34 -2.42 12.96 -3.67
C VAL A 34 -3.56 13.46 -2.79
N VAL A 35 -3.83 14.75 -2.87
CA VAL A 35 -4.96 15.39 -2.21
C VAL A 35 -5.97 15.76 -3.27
N THR A 36 -7.16 15.16 -3.17
CA THR A 36 -8.23 15.35 -4.14
C THR A 36 -8.93 16.70 -3.95
N ILE A 37 -9.76 17.11 -4.92
CA ILE A 37 -10.62 18.29 -4.81
C ILE A 37 -11.52 18.27 -3.56
N TYR A 38 -11.86 17.09 -3.05
CA TYR A 38 -12.68 16.91 -1.84
C TYR A 38 -11.84 16.78 -0.56
N GLY A 39 -10.52 16.90 -0.65
CA GLY A 39 -9.61 16.82 0.50
C GLY A 39 -9.24 15.40 0.93
N LYS A 40 -9.72 14.35 0.25
CA LYS A 40 -9.23 12.97 0.45
C LYS A 40 -7.74 12.90 0.12
N LYS A 41 -6.96 12.32 1.03
CA LYS A 41 -5.51 12.22 0.95
C LYS A 41 -5.10 10.76 0.79
N THR A 42 -4.39 10.45 -0.29
CA THR A 42 -4.00 9.07 -0.63
C THR A 42 -2.50 8.99 -0.90
N TRP A 43 -1.83 8.09 -0.17
CA TRP A 43 -0.43 7.77 -0.37
C TRP A 43 -0.25 6.93 -1.63
N ARG A 44 0.72 7.32 -2.45
CA ARG A 44 1.14 6.61 -3.64
C ARG A 44 2.65 6.48 -3.67
N PHE A 45 3.13 5.36 -4.19
CA PHE A 45 4.53 5.06 -4.41
C PHE A 45 4.77 4.85 -5.90
N THR A 46 5.64 5.65 -6.48
CA THR A 46 6.01 5.60 -7.90
C THR A 46 7.41 5.02 -8.05
N TYR A 47 7.56 4.10 -9.01
CA TYR A 47 8.80 3.36 -9.23
C TYR A 47 8.95 2.99 -10.70
N HIS A 48 10.12 2.49 -11.08
CA HIS A 48 10.37 1.88 -12.37
C HIS A 48 10.67 0.40 -12.17
N PHE A 49 10.13 -0.43 -13.03
CA PHE A 49 10.41 -1.86 -13.08
C PHE A 49 10.29 -2.30 -14.53
N ASP A 50 11.29 -3.03 -15.03
CA ASP A 50 11.32 -3.53 -16.41
C ASP A 50 11.08 -2.42 -17.46
N GLY A 51 11.85 -1.32 -17.34
CA GLY A 51 11.77 -0.17 -18.24
C GLY A 51 10.47 0.66 -18.15
N LYS A 52 9.48 0.23 -17.36
CA LYS A 52 8.17 0.88 -17.27
C LYS A 52 8.00 1.60 -15.94
N ARG A 53 7.46 2.82 -16.00
CA ARG A 53 7.04 3.55 -14.81
C ARG A 53 5.73 2.95 -14.28
N LYS A 54 5.72 2.60 -12.99
CA LYS A 54 4.57 2.03 -12.29
C LYS A 54 4.19 2.88 -11.07
N LEU A 55 2.96 2.68 -10.60
CA LEU A 55 2.39 3.37 -9.45
C LEU A 55 1.65 2.37 -8.56
N LEU A 56 1.95 2.42 -7.27
CA LEU A 56 1.29 1.65 -6.22
C LEU A 56 0.54 2.60 -5.29
N THR A 57 -0.71 2.30 -4.98
CA THR A 57 -1.44 2.98 -3.90
C THR A 57 -1.12 2.27 -2.59
N LEU A 58 -0.64 3.01 -1.59
CA LEU A 58 -0.31 2.45 -0.28
C LEU A 58 -1.52 2.47 0.66
N GLY A 59 -2.35 3.52 0.57
CA GLY A 59 -3.55 3.69 1.39
C GLY A 59 -3.89 5.16 1.60
N ASN A 60 -4.81 5.44 2.51
CA ASN A 60 -5.28 6.81 2.78
C ASN A 60 -4.64 7.37 4.06
N TYR A 61 -4.50 8.69 4.12
CA TYR A 61 -4.21 9.41 5.35
C TYR A 61 -5.54 9.82 6.01
N PRO A 62 -5.71 9.72 7.34
CA PRO A 62 -4.68 9.43 8.35
C PRO A 62 -4.46 7.93 8.69
N ASP A 63 -5.26 7.00 8.15
CA ASP A 63 -5.16 5.56 8.44
C ASP A 63 -3.74 5.03 8.28
N ILE A 64 -3.05 5.50 7.25
CA ILE A 64 -1.61 5.36 7.08
C ILE A 64 -0.95 6.71 7.40
N SER A 65 -0.20 6.74 8.49
CA SER A 65 0.61 7.90 8.88
C SER A 65 1.76 8.13 7.89
N LEU A 66 2.34 9.33 7.90
CA LEU A 66 3.53 9.64 7.09
C LEU A 66 4.69 8.68 7.40
N ALA A 67 4.90 8.35 8.68
CA ALA A 67 5.95 7.43 9.11
C ALA A 67 5.73 6.02 8.53
N LEU A 68 4.51 5.49 8.66
CA LEU A 68 4.16 4.18 8.12
C LEU A 68 4.25 4.18 6.57
N ALA A 69 3.82 5.26 5.91
CA ALA A 69 3.95 5.39 4.46
C ALA A 69 5.42 5.34 3.99
N ARG A 70 6.34 5.97 4.73
CA ARG A 70 7.79 5.91 4.49
C ARG A 70 8.34 4.51 4.70
N GLU A 71 7.92 3.83 5.75
CA GLU A 71 8.31 2.44 6.01
C GLU A 71 7.85 1.51 4.89
N LEU A 72 6.57 1.58 4.50
CA LEU A 72 6.03 0.82 3.38
C LEU A 72 6.79 1.10 2.08
N ALA A 73 7.08 2.37 1.78
CA ALA A 73 7.88 2.73 0.61
C ALA A 73 9.31 2.16 0.68
N SER A 74 9.92 2.11 1.87
CA SER A 74 11.21 1.45 2.08
C SER A 74 11.14 -0.05 1.77
N GLN A 75 10.13 -0.74 2.29
CA GLN A 75 9.90 -2.17 2.02
C GLN A 75 9.70 -2.44 0.53
N LYS A 76 8.93 -1.60 -0.19
CA LYS A 76 8.75 -1.75 -1.65
C LYS A 76 10.06 -1.51 -2.41
N ARG A 77 10.92 -0.59 -1.96
CA ARG A 77 12.25 -0.40 -2.55
C ARG A 77 13.19 -1.57 -2.30
N ALA A 78 13.11 -2.20 -1.13
CA ALA A 78 13.87 -3.41 -0.85
C ALA A 78 13.51 -4.54 -1.83
N LEU A 79 12.21 -4.72 -2.14
CA LEU A 79 11.77 -5.68 -3.17
C LEU A 79 12.33 -5.32 -4.56
N LEU A 80 12.29 -4.04 -4.94
CA LEU A 80 12.86 -3.59 -6.22
C LEU A 80 14.36 -3.86 -6.32
N ALA A 81 15.10 -3.66 -5.22
CA ALA A 81 16.54 -3.96 -5.17
C ALA A 81 16.84 -5.46 -5.34
N GLN A 82 15.88 -6.33 -5.01
CA GLN A 82 15.95 -7.78 -5.25
C GLN A 82 15.45 -8.18 -6.64
N GLY A 83 15.07 -7.22 -7.50
CA GLY A 83 14.50 -7.52 -8.81
C GLY A 83 13.06 -8.02 -8.77
N ILE A 84 12.34 -7.82 -7.66
CA ILE A 84 10.95 -8.26 -7.48
C ILE A 84 10.01 -7.07 -7.70
N ASP A 85 9.00 -7.27 -8.56
CA ASP A 85 7.93 -6.29 -8.73
C ASP A 85 7.04 -6.23 -7.46
N PRO A 86 7.00 -5.09 -6.74
CA PRO A 86 6.24 -5.00 -5.49
C PRO A 86 4.72 -5.14 -5.67
N GLN A 87 4.20 -4.86 -6.87
CA GLN A 87 2.77 -5.03 -7.18
C GLN A 87 2.41 -6.50 -7.37
N GLU A 88 3.22 -7.25 -8.11
CA GLU A 88 3.00 -8.70 -8.29
C GLU A 88 3.22 -9.46 -7.00
N HIS A 89 4.24 -9.10 -6.23
CA HIS A 89 4.47 -9.66 -4.90
C HIS A 89 3.26 -9.44 -3.96
N ALA A 90 2.65 -8.24 -3.98
CA ALA A 90 1.45 -7.97 -3.18
C ALA A 90 0.23 -8.81 -3.63
N LYS A 91 0.08 -9.04 -4.95
CA LYS A 91 -0.98 -9.92 -5.49
C LYS A 91 -0.75 -11.37 -5.07
N GLU A 92 0.49 -11.86 -5.11
CA GLU A 92 0.79 -13.23 -4.70
C GLU A 92 0.48 -13.45 -3.23
N GLN A 93 0.95 -12.56 -2.34
CA GLN A 93 0.63 -12.65 -0.92
C GLN A 93 -0.88 -12.63 -0.64
N ARG A 94 -1.66 -11.87 -1.44
CA ARG A 94 -3.12 -11.87 -1.32
C ARG A 94 -3.70 -13.23 -1.70
N ARG A 95 -3.27 -13.81 -2.82
CA ARG A 95 -3.70 -15.14 -3.28
C ARG A 95 -3.33 -16.24 -2.28
N GLU A 96 -2.14 -16.17 -1.68
CA GLU A 96 -1.72 -17.10 -0.62
C GLU A 96 -2.61 -16.99 0.62
N ARG A 97 -2.91 -15.77 1.08
CA ARG A 97 -3.81 -15.56 2.22
C ARG A 97 -5.22 -16.10 1.94
N GLU A 98 -5.76 -15.82 0.76
CA GLU A 98 -7.08 -16.31 0.35
C GLU A 98 -7.11 -17.85 0.30
N ARG A 99 -6.09 -18.49 -0.28
CA ARG A 99 -5.94 -19.96 -0.26
C ARG A 99 -5.91 -20.53 1.16
N ASN A 100 -5.14 -19.92 2.05
CA ASN A 100 -5.02 -20.38 3.44
C ASN A 100 -6.35 -20.25 4.21
N ILE A 101 -7.14 -19.20 3.95
CA ILE A 101 -8.48 -19.05 4.53
C ILE A 101 -9.39 -20.19 4.05
N THR A 102 -9.41 -20.47 2.75
CA THR A 102 -10.23 -21.56 2.18
C THR A 102 -9.88 -22.93 2.76
N VAL A 103 -8.59 -23.26 2.91
CA VAL A 103 -8.16 -24.53 3.51
C VAL A 103 -8.65 -24.65 4.96
N LYS A 104 -8.56 -23.57 5.74
CA LYS A 104 -9.04 -23.54 7.13
C LYS A 104 -10.54 -23.74 7.22
N GLU A 105 -11.31 -23.07 6.36
CA GLU A 105 -12.77 -23.21 6.31
C GLU A 105 -13.18 -24.65 5.94
N LEU A 106 -12.53 -25.25 4.94
CA LEU A 106 -12.78 -26.65 4.56
C LEU A 106 -12.45 -27.64 5.69
N ALA A 107 -11.35 -27.41 6.41
CA ALA A 107 -10.96 -28.25 7.55
C ALA A 107 -12.00 -28.19 8.69
N ILE A 108 -12.53 -26.99 8.97
CA ILE A 108 -13.62 -26.82 9.95
C ILE A 108 -14.87 -27.55 9.48
N LEU A 109 -15.29 -27.36 8.22
CA LEU A 109 -16.48 -28.01 7.66
C LEU A 109 -16.39 -29.54 7.68
N TRP A 110 -15.24 -30.11 7.33
CA TRP A 110 -15.01 -31.56 7.41
C TRP A 110 -15.11 -32.06 8.85
N HIS A 111 -14.47 -31.36 9.80
CA HIS A 111 -14.51 -31.72 11.21
C HIS A 111 -15.94 -31.67 11.76
N THR A 112 -16.69 -30.60 11.47
CA THR A 112 -18.09 -30.46 11.91
C THR A 112 -19.00 -31.53 11.31
N LYS A 113 -18.84 -31.84 10.02
CA LYS A 113 -19.66 -32.85 9.34
C LYS A 113 -19.38 -34.27 9.82
N ASN A 114 -18.12 -34.60 10.11
CA ASN A 114 -17.71 -35.96 10.49
C ASN A 114 -17.70 -36.21 12.01
N HIS A 115 -17.77 -35.17 12.85
CA HIS A 115 -18.00 -35.31 14.30
C HIS A 115 -19.47 -35.09 14.72
N SER A 116 -20.40 -34.89 13.78
CA SER A 116 -21.85 -34.78 14.06
C SER A 116 -22.57 -36.14 14.06
N VAL A 117 -21.87 -37.23 14.41
CA VAL A 117 -22.46 -38.56 14.64
C VAL A 117 -21.91 -39.11 15.95
N ILE A 118 -22.32 -38.50 17.07
CA ILE A 118 -22.34 -39.12 18.39
C ILE A 118 -23.61 -38.62 19.08
N ASP A 119 -24.72 -39.31 18.82
CA ASP A 119 -25.86 -39.48 19.74
C ASP A 119 -26.05 -41.00 19.91
#